data_AF-Q0CPC6-F1
#
_entry.id   AF-Q0CPC6-F1
#
_cell.length_a   1.000
_cell.length_b   1.000
_cell.length_c   1.000
_cell.angle_alpha   90.00
_cell.angle_beta   90.00
_cell.angle_gamma   90.00
#
_symmetry.space_group_name_H-M   'P 1'
#
loop_
_entity.id
_entity.type
_entity.pdbx_description
1 polymer ?
#
loop_
_entity_poly.entity_id
_entity_poly.type
_entity_poly.pdbx_seq_one_letter_code
_entity_poly.pdbx_strand_id
1 'polypeptide(L)'
;MCPYQERAESEDGPPELSEEIKSVLATHQTAYERNISLVSCTGWQTVWLRTCYDPDLAEKYEQMKSASEIPGGGVSGDKILDDPSRYNFDDGSGDSWRQVLVRVPGITDFCGVWGVDGGGSSIRYRSGQDDEEMIAEYEQGEERWREVSLAELRIQVGLYLLDREAIESGLIKILWLDEHGQIAWENRFDASTSSLARLTGCLLNATSLVELAGYNGTRSALLHG
;
A
#
# COMPACT_ATOMS: atom_id res chain seq x y z
N MET A 1 16.60 -40.50 -3.34
CA MET A 1 16.10 -40.74 -1.98
C MET A 1 16.63 -39.61 -1.12
N CYS A 2 15.81 -38.60 -0.85
CA CYS A 2 16.21 -37.43 -0.06
C CYS A 2 15.95 -37.72 1.43
N PRO A 3 16.90 -37.47 2.34
CA PRO A 3 16.87 -38.01 3.71
C PRO A 3 16.19 -37.11 4.75
N TYR A 4 15.30 -36.21 4.34
CA TYR A 4 14.66 -35.26 5.26
C TYR A 4 13.15 -35.31 5.12
N GLN A 5 12.51 -36.27 5.81
CA GLN A 5 11.15 -36.16 6.36
C GLN A 5 10.74 -37.50 6.99
N GLU A 6 11.23 -37.76 8.20
CA GLU A 6 10.45 -38.55 9.16
C GLU A 6 9.71 -37.55 10.04
N ARG A 7 8.41 -37.39 9.78
CA ARG A 7 7.51 -36.59 10.60
C ARG A 7 7.15 -37.46 11.81
N ALA A 8 7.76 -37.19 12.96
CA ALA A 8 7.24 -37.70 14.22
C ALA A 8 5.91 -36.97 14.48
N GLU A 9 4.80 -37.65 14.21
CA GLU A 9 3.49 -37.25 14.70
C GLU A 9 3.49 -37.46 16.22
N SER A 10 3.86 -36.41 16.98
CA SER A 10 3.66 -36.36 18.43
C SER A 10 2.29 -35.76 18.73
N GLU A 11 1.52 -36.42 19.60
CA GLU A 11 0.17 -36.02 20.05
C GLU A 11 0.15 -34.79 20.98
N ASP A 12 1.29 -34.17 21.26
CA ASP A 12 1.38 -32.89 21.96
C ASP A 12 1.44 -31.74 20.94
N GLY A 13 0.57 -30.75 21.10
CA GLY A 13 0.59 -29.51 20.31
C GLY A 13 1.98 -28.87 20.30
N PRO A 14 2.32 -28.06 19.28
CA PRO A 14 3.65 -27.48 19.18
C PRO A 14 4.01 -26.76 20.49
N PRO A 15 5.22 -26.97 21.04
CA PRO A 15 5.62 -26.36 22.30
C PRO A 15 5.51 -24.83 22.18
N GLU A 16 5.02 -24.18 23.24
CA GLU A 16 5.01 -22.72 23.31
C GLU A 16 6.43 -22.20 23.05
N LEU A 17 6.56 -21.37 22.02
CA LEU A 17 7.84 -20.77 21.64
C LEU A 17 8.35 -19.92 22.81
N SER A 18 9.64 -20.06 23.13
CA SER A 18 10.29 -19.21 24.14
C SER A 18 10.27 -17.74 23.71
N GLU A 19 10.29 -16.82 24.67
CA GLU A 19 10.29 -15.37 24.40
C GLU A 19 11.50 -14.93 23.55
N GLU A 20 12.64 -15.61 23.67
CA GLU A 20 13.81 -15.39 22.80
C GLU A 20 13.53 -15.78 21.35
N ILE A 21 12.86 -16.91 21.11
CA ILE A 21 12.48 -17.33 19.76
C ILE A 21 11.42 -16.37 19.20
N LYS A 22 10.45 -15.93 20.02
CA LYS A 22 9.46 -14.92 19.60
C LYS A 22 10.14 -13.59 19.25
N SER A 23 11.12 -13.15 20.02
CA SER A 23 11.89 -11.94 19.77
C SER A 23 12.68 -12.02 18.46
N VAL A 24 13.38 -13.15 18.22
CA VAL A 24 14.11 -13.38 16.97
C VAL A 24 13.14 -13.45 15.78
N LEU A 25 12.06 -14.23 15.89
CA LEU A 25 11.06 -14.36 14.83
C LEU A 25 10.28 -13.06 14.57
N ALA A 26 10.12 -12.19 15.56
CA ALA A 26 9.53 -10.87 15.37
C ALA A 26 10.34 -10.06 14.35
N THR A 27 11.67 -10.19 14.32
CA THR A 27 12.53 -9.48 13.35
C THR A 27 12.47 -10.06 11.93
N HIS A 28 11.94 -11.26 11.75
CA HIS A 28 11.82 -11.90 10.45
C HIS A 28 10.49 -11.56 9.75
N GLN A 29 10.58 -11.38 8.43
CA GLN A 29 9.41 -11.24 7.59
C GLN A 29 8.59 -12.55 7.59
N THR A 30 7.32 -12.44 7.95
CA THR A 30 6.35 -13.54 7.92
C THR A 30 6.03 -13.99 6.51
N ALA A 31 5.44 -15.19 6.39
CA ALA A 31 4.86 -15.61 5.13
C ALA A 31 3.80 -14.64 4.63
N TYR A 32 3.01 -14.03 5.52
CA TYR A 32 2.01 -13.04 5.17
C TYR A 32 2.64 -11.77 4.59
N GLU A 33 3.62 -11.18 5.28
CA GLU A 33 4.36 -10.01 4.78
C GLU A 33 5.06 -10.29 3.44
N ARG A 34 5.63 -11.50 3.25
CA ARG A 34 6.18 -11.91 1.94
C ARG A 34 5.11 -12.01 0.85
N ASN A 35 3.93 -12.51 1.21
CA ASN A 35 2.83 -12.69 0.27
C ASN A 35 2.17 -11.36 -0.12
N ILE A 36 2.23 -10.34 0.74
CA ILE A 36 1.81 -8.98 0.39
C ILE A 36 2.57 -8.50 -0.84
N SER A 37 3.88 -8.71 -0.90
CA SER A 37 4.73 -8.30 -2.04
C SER A 37 4.55 -9.13 -3.31
N LEU A 38 3.70 -10.17 -3.31
CA LEU A 38 3.40 -10.89 -4.53
C LEU A 38 2.63 -9.98 -5.49
N VAL A 39 3.26 -9.73 -6.64
CA VAL A 39 2.73 -8.92 -7.73
C VAL A 39 1.42 -9.56 -8.21
N SER A 40 0.33 -8.81 -8.15
CA SER A 40 -0.88 -9.13 -8.91
C SER A 40 -0.83 -8.32 -10.20
N CYS A 41 -1.06 -8.96 -11.35
CA CYS A 41 -0.93 -8.34 -12.67
C CYS A 41 -2.05 -7.34 -13.00
N THR A 42 -2.73 -6.76 -12.00
CA THR A 42 -3.98 -6.01 -12.18
C THR A 42 -3.91 -4.65 -11.49
N GLY A 43 -3.59 -3.60 -12.24
CA GLY A 43 -3.70 -2.20 -11.81
C GLY A 43 -2.80 -1.79 -10.63
N TRP A 44 -2.99 -0.57 -10.12
CA TRP A 44 -2.28 -0.11 -8.93
C TRP A 44 -2.65 -0.96 -7.72
N GLN A 45 -1.61 -1.39 -7.01
CA GLN A 45 -1.77 -2.15 -5.80
C GLN A 45 -1.89 -1.20 -4.62
N THR A 46 -2.80 -1.53 -3.70
CA THR A 46 -3.00 -0.76 -2.48
C THR A 46 -2.79 -1.63 -1.25
N VAL A 47 -2.21 -1.03 -0.22
CA VAL A 47 -1.94 -1.68 1.07
C VAL A 47 -2.58 -0.87 2.18
N TRP A 48 -3.35 -1.53 3.03
CA TRP A 48 -3.89 -0.92 4.25
C TRP A 48 -2.87 -1.07 5.38
N LEU A 49 -2.41 0.03 5.95
CA LEU A 49 -1.45 0.04 7.05
C LEU A 49 -2.00 0.84 8.22
N ARG A 50 -2.18 0.15 9.36
CA ARG A 50 -2.46 0.79 10.64
C ARG A 50 -1.18 0.90 11.45
N THR A 51 -0.88 2.09 11.95
CA THR A 51 0.29 2.31 12.83
C THR A 51 -0.06 2.79 14.23
N CYS A 52 -1.30 3.28 14.45
CA CYS A 52 -1.75 3.73 15.75
C CYS A 52 -2.73 2.74 16.40
N TYR A 53 -2.41 2.33 17.63
CA TYR A 53 -3.16 1.34 18.42
C TYR A 53 -3.65 1.91 19.76
N ASP A 54 -3.80 3.23 19.84
CA ASP A 54 -4.35 3.89 21.03
C ASP A 54 -5.76 3.37 21.33
N PRO A 55 -6.03 2.82 22.54
CA PRO A 55 -7.34 2.33 22.93
C PRO A 55 -8.46 3.38 22.79
N ASP A 56 -8.15 4.66 23.02
CA ASP A 56 -9.13 5.75 22.95
C ASP A 56 -9.59 6.01 21.50
N LEU A 57 -8.79 5.60 20.52
CA LEU A 57 -9.07 5.76 19.09
C LEU A 57 -9.59 4.46 18.45
N ALA A 58 -9.66 3.36 19.20
CA ALA A 58 -10.02 2.05 18.66
C ALA A 58 -11.43 2.02 18.05
N GLU A 59 -12.42 2.61 18.72
CA GLU A 59 -13.79 2.68 18.21
C GLU A 59 -13.86 3.44 16.88
N LYS A 60 -13.16 4.58 16.80
CA LYS A 60 -13.14 5.40 15.59
C LYS A 60 -12.44 4.68 14.44
N TYR A 61 -11.34 3.98 14.72
CA TYR A 61 -10.68 3.13 13.72
C TYR A 61 -11.62 2.07 13.15
N GLU A 62 -12.35 1.34 14.00
CA GLU A 62 -13.28 0.30 13.53
C GLU A 62 -14.43 0.89 12.70
N GLN A 63 -14.92 2.08 13.05
CA GLN A 63 -15.89 2.81 12.23
C GLN A 63 -15.33 3.14 10.84
N MET A 64 -14.09 3.66 10.77
CA MET A 64 -13.43 3.99 9.50
C MET A 64 -13.17 2.74 8.64
N LYS A 65 -12.71 1.65 9.27
CA LYS A 65 -12.45 0.36 8.62
C LYS A 65 -13.73 -0.25 8.03
N SER A 66 -14.82 -0.22 8.80
CA SER A 66 -16.14 -0.67 8.36
C SER A 66 -16.68 0.18 7.21
N ALA A 67 -16.63 1.51 7.33
CA ALA A 67 -17.09 2.43 6.28
C ALA A 67 -16.27 2.32 4.98
N SER A 68 -15.01 1.91 5.09
CA SER A 68 -14.12 1.66 3.95
C SER A 68 -14.27 0.27 3.32
N GLU A 69 -15.18 -0.57 3.84
CA GLU A 69 -15.42 -1.95 3.39
C GLU A 69 -14.15 -2.84 3.46
N ILE A 70 -13.41 -2.78 4.58
CA ILE A 70 -12.15 -3.50 4.79
C ILE A 70 -12.27 -4.62 5.84
N PRO A 71 -11.86 -5.87 5.54
CA PRO A 71 -11.48 -6.38 4.22
C PRO A 71 -12.69 -6.45 3.29
N GLY A 72 -12.48 -6.25 1.99
CA GLY A 72 -13.58 -6.27 1.01
C GLY A 72 -13.29 -5.45 -0.23
N GLY A 73 -14.28 -4.70 -0.70
CA GLY A 73 -14.21 -3.94 -1.95
C GLY A 73 -13.13 -2.85 -1.97
N GLY A 74 -12.75 -2.32 -0.80
CA GLY A 74 -11.71 -1.28 -0.71
C GLY A 74 -10.28 -1.84 -0.72
N VAL A 75 -10.01 -2.91 0.02
CA VAL A 75 -8.70 -3.57 0.09
C VAL A 75 -8.93 -5.04 0.39
N SER A 76 -8.26 -5.89 -0.38
CA SER A 76 -8.30 -7.34 -0.16
C SER A 76 -7.62 -7.72 1.15
N GLY A 77 -8.12 -8.76 1.82
CA GLY A 77 -7.63 -9.19 3.14
C GLY A 77 -6.15 -9.59 3.16
N ASP A 78 -5.57 -9.93 2.01
CA ASP A 78 -4.15 -10.25 1.84
C ASP A 78 -3.24 -9.01 1.72
N LYS A 79 -3.80 -7.79 1.73
CA LYS A 79 -3.07 -6.51 1.65
C LYS A 79 -3.29 -5.63 2.90
N ILE A 80 -3.49 -6.24 4.07
CA ILE A 80 -3.81 -5.55 5.33
C ILE A 80 -2.71 -5.77 6.38
N LEU A 81 -1.99 -4.71 6.71
CA LEU A 81 -1.00 -4.63 7.77
C LEU A 81 -1.65 -4.02 9.03
N ASP A 82 -2.28 -4.87 9.84
CA ASP A 82 -2.99 -4.49 11.07
C ASP A 82 -2.66 -5.48 12.22
N ASP A 83 -1.49 -5.30 12.83
CA ASP A 83 -0.98 -6.08 13.97
C ASP A 83 -0.18 -5.16 14.92
N PRO A 84 -0.69 -4.89 16.15
CA PRO A 84 -0.02 -4.00 17.10
C PRO A 84 1.36 -4.48 17.53
N SER A 85 1.64 -5.78 17.48
CA SER A 85 2.96 -6.32 17.85
C SER A 85 4.03 -6.05 16.79
N ARG A 86 3.62 -5.62 15.59
CA ARG A 86 4.49 -5.46 14.42
C ARG A 86 4.54 -4.06 13.85
N TYR A 87 3.39 -3.38 13.81
CA TYR A 87 3.23 -2.10 13.10
C TYR A 87 2.93 -0.92 14.01
N ASN A 88 2.98 -1.10 15.33
CA ASN A 88 2.90 0.01 16.28
C ASN A 88 4.18 0.84 16.23
N PHE A 89 4.30 1.66 15.19
CA PHE A 89 5.46 2.49 14.92
C PHE A 89 5.35 3.88 15.54
N ASP A 90 4.22 4.23 16.16
CA ASP A 90 3.97 5.57 16.70
C ASP A 90 5.03 5.96 17.74
N ASP A 91 6.02 6.72 17.29
CA ASP A 91 7.09 7.32 18.09
C ASP A 91 6.94 8.85 18.19
N GLY A 92 5.79 9.37 17.77
CA GLY A 92 5.51 10.81 17.66
C GLY A 92 6.07 11.47 16.39
N SER A 93 6.79 10.74 15.52
CA SER A 93 7.21 11.24 14.22
C SER A 93 6.20 10.92 13.12
N GLY A 94 6.00 11.87 12.20
CA GLY A 94 5.13 11.69 11.03
C GLY A 94 5.64 10.69 9.99
N ASP A 95 6.91 10.29 10.08
CA ASP A 95 7.57 9.35 9.16
C ASP A 95 7.77 7.95 9.75
N SER A 96 7.27 7.70 10.96
CA SER A 96 7.35 6.41 11.64
C SER A 96 6.84 5.23 10.80
N TRP A 97 5.84 5.47 9.95
CA TRP A 97 5.29 4.48 9.03
C TRP A 97 6.34 3.88 8.09
N ARG A 98 7.43 4.61 7.77
CA ARG A 98 8.52 4.14 6.88
C ARG A 98 9.20 2.88 7.41
N GLN A 99 9.08 2.59 8.70
CA GLN A 99 9.57 1.33 9.28
C GLN A 99 8.92 0.10 8.61
N VAL A 100 7.72 0.24 8.03
CA VAL A 100 7.07 -0.82 7.24
C VAL A 100 7.92 -1.25 6.05
N LEU A 101 8.66 -0.33 5.42
CA LEU A 101 9.50 -0.60 4.24
C LEU A 101 10.73 -1.44 4.61
N VAL A 102 11.19 -1.34 5.86
CA VAL A 102 12.27 -2.21 6.38
C VAL A 102 11.73 -3.62 6.64
N ARG A 103 10.48 -3.74 7.11
CA ARG A 103 9.86 -5.05 7.39
C ARG A 103 9.39 -5.76 6.12
N VAL A 104 8.88 -4.99 5.16
CA VAL A 104 8.25 -5.49 3.93
C VAL A 104 8.81 -4.71 2.73
N PRO A 105 10.09 -4.93 2.38
CA PRO A 105 10.75 -4.16 1.32
C PRO A 105 10.09 -4.32 -0.05
N GLY A 106 9.50 -5.49 -0.33
CA GLY A 106 8.82 -5.72 -1.61
C GLY A 106 7.46 -5.03 -1.74
N ILE A 107 7.06 -4.15 -0.81
CA ILE A 107 5.86 -3.30 -0.97
C ILE A 107 6.00 -2.36 -2.18
N THR A 108 7.21 -2.02 -2.61
CA THR A 108 7.40 -1.07 -3.72
C THR A 108 7.63 -1.75 -5.07
N ASP A 109 7.50 -3.08 -5.15
CA ASP A 109 7.76 -3.87 -6.37
C ASP A 109 6.52 -4.06 -7.25
N PHE A 110 5.39 -3.43 -6.93
CA PHE A 110 4.06 -3.81 -7.45
C PHE A 110 3.75 -3.43 -8.90
N CYS A 111 4.35 -2.38 -9.47
CA CYS A 111 3.97 -1.87 -10.79
C CYS A 111 5.02 -2.11 -11.88
N GLY A 112 6.09 -2.84 -11.53
CA GLY A 112 7.33 -2.94 -12.30
C GLY A 112 7.23 -3.58 -13.69
N VAL A 113 6.08 -4.03 -14.21
CA VAL A 113 6.03 -4.63 -15.55
C VAL A 113 4.71 -4.37 -16.28
N TRP A 114 4.77 -3.61 -17.38
CA TRP A 114 3.63 -3.35 -18.27
C TRP A 114 3.94 -3.82 -19.70
N GLY A 115 2.97 -4.46 -20.36
CA GLY A 115 3.05 -4.83 -21.77
C GLY A 115 2.59 -3.65 -22.64
N VAL A 116 3.49 -3.11 -23.47
CA VAL A 116 3.21 -1.89 -24.29
C VAL A 116 2.31 -2.20 -25.49
N ASP A 117 2.23 -3.46 -25.85
CA ASP A 117 1.46 -3.98 -26.96
C ASP A 117 0.62 -5.14 -26.42
N GLY A 118 -0.68 -5.12 -26.69
CA GLY A 118 -1.63 -6.14 -26.23
C GLY A 118 -1.33 -7.59 -26.68
N GLY A 119 -0.19 -7.82 -27.34
CA GLY A 119 0.39 -9.12 -27.66
C GLY A 119 1.56 -9.56 -26.75
N GLY A 120 1.96 -8.76 -25.75
CA GLY A 120 2.99 -9.14 -24.77
C GLY A 120 4.40 -9.27 -25.34
N SER A 121 4.69 -8.69 -26.52
CA SER A 121 5.97 -8.83 -27.21
C SER A 121 6.99 -7.77 -26.79
N SER A 122 6.54 -6.62 -26.29
CA SER A 122 7.37 -5.68 -25.54
C SER A 122 6.88 -5.52 -24.11
N ILE A 123 7.79 -5.76 -23.18
CA ILE A 123 7.60 -5.65 -21.75
C ILE A 123 8.48 -4.47 -21.30
N ARG A 124 7.88 -3.44 -20.71
CA ARG A 124 8.62 -2.30 -20.12
C ARG A 124 8.47 -2.30 -18.61
N TYR A 125 9.57 -1.95 -17.93
CA TYR A 125 9.58 -1.72 -16.49
C TYR A 125 9.19 -0.28 -16.22
N ARG A 126 8.08 -0.05 -15.51
CA ARG A 126 7.65 1.29 -15.15
C ARG A 126 8.35 1.68 -13.85
N SER A 127 9.62 2.12 -13.93
CA SER A 127 10.37 2.70 -12.79
C SER A 127 10.29 4.23 -12.78
N GLY A 128 9.93 4.85 -13.91
CA GLY A 128 10.28 6.24 -14.18
C GLY A 128 11.78 6.43 -14.49
N GLN A 129 12.57 5.35 -14.55
CA GLN A 129 13.93 5.30 -15.07
C GLN A 129 13.85 4.72 -16.49
N ASP A 130 14.47 5.38 -17.47
CA ASP A 130 14.40 5.03 -18.91
C ASP A 130 13.04 5.29 -19.60
N ASP A 131 12.19 6.13 -19.01
CA ASP A 131 10.90 6.58 -19.58
C ASP A 131 10.99 7.94 -20.29
N GLU A 132 12.14 8.27 -20.91
CA GLU A 132 12.43 9.61 -21.47
C GLU A 132 11.38 10.07 -22.51
N GLU A 133 10.93 9.15 -23.36
CA GLU A 133 9.89 9.41 -24.37
C GLU A 133 8.55 9.74 -23.70
N MET A 134 8.17 8.98 -22.67
CA MET A 134 6.92 9.18 -21.93
C MET A 134 6.97 10.47 -21.12
N ILE A 135 8.09 10.73 -20.43
CA ILE A 135 8.32 11.97 -19.69
C ILE A 135 8.19 13.18 -20.63
N ALA A 136 8.79 13.13 -21.82
CA ALA A 136 8.71 14.21 -22.80
C ALA A 136 7.28 14.46 -23.31
N GLU A 137 6.45 13.42 -23.43
CA GLU A 137 5.02 13.56 -23.75
C GLU A 137 4.25 14.26 -22.61
N TYR A 138 4.46 13.83 -21.37
CA TYR A 138 3.79 14.43 -20.20
C TYR A 138 4.28 15.86 -19.89
N GLU A 139 5.55 16.18 -20.18
CA GLU A 139 6.08 17.55 -20.10
C GLU A 139 5.43 18.50 -21.12
N GLN A 140 5.02 17.99 -22.28
CA GLN A 140 4.27 18.76 -23.29
C GLN A 140 2.78 18.87 -22.98
N GLY A 141 2.29 18.13 -21.97
CA GLY A 141 0.91 18.19 -21.50
C GLY A 141 0.53 19.53 -20.85
N GLU A 142 -0.76 19.67 -20.52
CA GLU A 142 -1.29 20.86 -19.86
C GLU A 142 -0.52 21.17 -18.57
N GLU A 143 -0.05 22.41 -18.44
CA GLU A 143 0.76 22.88 -17.30
C GLU A 143 0.09 22.60 -15.94
N ARG A 144 -1.25 22.64 -15.91
CA ARG A 144 -2.06 22.39 -14.70
C ARG A 144 -1.96 20.96 -14.17
N TRP A 145 -1.71 19.96 -15.04
CA TRP A 145 -1.66 18.53 -14.68
C TRP A 145 -0.26 17.96 -14.73
N ARG A 146 0.73 18.73 -15.19
CA ARG A 146 2.08 18.25 -15.43
C ARG A 146 2.70 17.59 -14.19
N GLU A 147 2.56 18.20 -13.02
CA GLU A 147 3.17 17.69 -11.79
C GLU A 147 2.59 16.33 -11.37
N VAL A 148 1.26 16.22 -11.27
CA VAL A 148 0.58 14.97 -10.91
C VAL A 148 0.80 13.88 -11.95
N SER A 149 0.86 14.24 -13.24
CA SER A 149 1.06 13.28 -14.32
C SER A 149 2.49 12.73 -14.34
N LEU A 150 3.49 13.58 -14.07
CA LEU A 150 4.88 13.14 -13.92
C LEU A 150 5.08 12.30 -12.64
N ALA A 151 4.39 12.64 -11.56
CA ALA A 151 4.39 11.83 -10.35
C ALA A 151 3.82 10.43 -10.63
N GLU A 152 2.72 10.34 -11.38
CA GLU A 152 2.06 9.08 -11.73
C GLU A 152 2.98 8.07 -12.44
N LEU A 153 3.93 8.55 -13.24
CA LEU A 153 4.91 7.69 -13.92
C LEU A 153 5.78 6.88 -12.97
N ARG A 154 6.01 7.39 -11.76
CA ARG A 154 6.92 6.80 -10.77
C ARG A 154 6.20 5.95 -9.73
N ILE A 155 4.88 6.03 -9.65
CA ILE A 155 4.09 5.35 -8.62
C ILE A 155 4.14 3.84 -8.83
N GLN A 156 4.51 3.13 -7.76
CA GLN A 156 4.47 1.68 -7.67
C GLN A 156 3.28 1.18 -6.85
N VAL A 157 2.94 1.91 -5.78
CA VAL A 157 1.97 1.44 -4.78
C VAL A 157 1.24 2.58 -4.10
N GLY A 158 -0.03 2.35 -3.76
CA GLY A 158 -0.81 3.22 -2.88
C GLY A 158 -0.85 2.66 -1.45
N LEU A 159 -0.31 3.38 -0.49
CA LEU A 159 -0.37 3.02 0.93
C LEU A 159 -1.49 3.82 1.61
N TYR A 160 -2.53 3.12 2.07
CA TYR A 160 -3.57 3.69 2.92
C TYR A 160 -3.08 3.67 4.38
N LEU A 161 -2.62 4.82 4.86
CA LEU A 161 -2.04 4.98 6.18
C LEU A 161 -3.08 5.47 7.20
N LEU A 162 -3.23 4.69 8.27
CA LEU A 162 -4.04 5.01 9.46
C LEU A 162 -3.12 5.17 10.67
N ASP A 163 -2.49 6.34 10.71
CA ASP A 163 -1.76 6.84 11.88
C ASP A 163 -2.69 7.59 12.84
N ARG A 164 -2.12 8.11 13.93
CA ARG A 164 -2.88 8.85 14.95
C ARG A 164 -3.67 10.02 14.34
N GLU A 165 -3.02 10.85 13.53
CA GLU A 165 -3.66 12.01 12.87
C GLU A 165 -4.81 11.57 11.95
N ALA A 166 -4.62 10.50 11.17
CA ALA A 166 -5.63 9.98 10.27
C ALA A 166 -6.88 9.50 11.04
N ILE A 167 -6.69 8.75 12.12
CA ILE A 167 -7.80 8.26 12.94
C ILE A 167 -8.46 9.44 13.69
N GLU A 168 -7.69 10.34 14.30
CA GLU A 168 -8.23 11.52 15.00
C GLU A 168 -9.02 12.44 14.08
N SER A 169 -8.58 12.64 12.84
CA SER A 169 -9.29 13.47 11.86
C SER A 169 -10.45 12.74 11.16
N GLY A 170 -10.42 11.40 11.11
CA GLY A 170 -11.35 10.61 10.31
C GLY A 170 -10.97 10.56 8.82
N LEU A 171 -9.77 11.02 8.46
CA LEU A 171 -9.29 11.10 7.09
C LEU A 171 -8.13 10.11 6.88
N ILE A 172 -8.33 9.13 6.01
CA ILE A 172 -7.30 8.17 5.61
C ILE A 172 -6.25 8.92 4.77
N LYS A 173 -4.98 8.75 5.09
CA LYS A 173 -3.88 9.26 4.26
C LYS A 173 -3.60 8.26 3.14
N ILE A 174 -3.57 8.72 1.90
CA ILE A 174 -3.17 7.91 0.75
C ILE A 174 -1.79 8.39 0.32
N LEU A 175 -0.78 7.55 0.53
CA LEU A 175 0.60 7.81 0.14
C LEU A 175 0.91 7.01 -1.11
N TRP A 176 1.18 7.69 -2.21
CA TRP A 176 1.60 7.06 -3.45
C TRP A 176 3.13 6.99 -3.46
N LEU A 177 3.67 5.78 -3.42
CA LEU A 177 5.11 5.56 -3.26
C LEU A 177 5.76 5.16 -4.57
N ASP A 178 7.00 5.60 -4.77
CA ASP A 178 7.87 5.13 -5.85
C ASP A 178 8.60 3.81 -5.49
N GLU A 179 9.45 3.33 -6.40
CA GLU A 179 10.24 2.10 -6.24
C GLU A 179 11.21 2.15 -5.05
N HIS A 180 11.56 3.36 -4.58
CA HIS A 180 12.43 3.59 -3.44
C HIS A 180 11.67 3.86 -2.15
N GLY A 181 10.33 3.77 -2.17
CA GLY A 181 9.47 4.06 -1.04
C GLY A 181 9.38 5.54 -0.68
N GLN A 182 9.78 6.44 -1.58
CA GLN A 182 9.53 7.86 -1.40
C GLN A 182 8.11 8.22 -1.81
N ILE A 183 7.55 9.23 -1.16
CA ILE A 183 6.22 9.74 -1.48
C ILE A 183 6.32 10.52 -2.80
N ALA A 184 5.83 9.90 -3.88
CA ALA A 184 5.66 10.55 -5.18
C ALA A 184 4.45 11.49 -5.16
N TRP A 185 3.38 11.10 -4.47
CA TRP A 185 2.18 11.91 -4.30
C TRP A 185 1.46 11.57 -3.01
N GLU A 186 0.64 12.50 -2.50
CA GLU A 186 -0.16 12.27 -1.30
C GLU A 186 -1.56 12.86 -1.45
N ASN A 187 -2.54 12.16 -0.89
CA ASN A 187 -3.92 12.59 -0.81
C ASN A 187 -4.52 12.24 0.54
N ARG A 188 -5.71 12.80 0.81
CA ARG A 188 -6.56 12.41 1.94
C ARG A 188 -7.85 11.83 1.41
N PHE A 189 -8.45 10.92 2.18
CA PHE A 189 -9.69 10.26 1.83
C PHE A 189 -10.61 10.21 3.03
N ASP A 190 -11.84 10.68 2.86
CA ASP A 190 -12.85 10.65 3.91
C ASP A 190 -13.67 9.37 3.82
N ALA A 191 -13.40 8.44 4.73
CA ALA A 191 -14.09 7.15 4.81
C ALA A 191 -15.59 7.28 5.13
N SER A 192 -16.05 8.43 5.64
CA SER A 192 -17.45 8.64 6.02
C SER A 192 -18.33 9.17 4.89
N THR A 193 -17.73 9.85 3.91
CA THR A 193 -18.47 10.50 2.80
C THR A 193 -18.18 9.91 1.44
N SER A 194 -17.13 9.12 1.30
CA SER A 194 -16.69 8.51 0.04
C SER A 194 -16.50 6.99 0.20
N SER A 195 -16.61 6.23 -0.90
CA SER A 195 -16.43 4.77 -0.87
C SER A 195 -15.03 4.39 -1.36
N LEU A 196 -14.24 3.76 -0.48
CA LEU A 196 -12.91 3.27 -0.84
C LEU A 196 -13.00 2.13 -1.87
N ALA A 197 -14.11 1.38 -1.87
CA ALA A 197 -14.40 0.38 -2.89
C ALA A 197 -14.57 1.01 -4.28
N ARG A 198 -15.18 2.20 -4.38
CA ARG A 198 -15.26 2.94 -5.64
C ARG A 198 -13.90 3.42 -6.11
N LEU A 199 -13.09 3.98 -5.21
CA LEU A 199 -11.71 4.37 -5.53
C LEU A 199 -10.91 3.16 -6.06
N THR A 200 -11.02 2.03 -5.39
CA THR A 200 -10.35 0.78 -5.78
C THR A 200 -10.85 0.27 -7.12
N GLY A 201 -12.15 0.38 -7.40
CA GLY A 201 -12.71 0.10 -8.72
C GLY A 201 -12.13 0.99 -9.82
N CYS A 202 -11.94 2.28 -9.57
CA CYS A 202 -11.29 3.18 -10.52
C CYS A 202 -9.81 2.80 -10.75
N LEU A 203 -9.08 2.45 -9.70
CA LEU A 203 -7.69 1.99 -9.78
C LEU A 203 -7.53 0.71 -10.62
N LEU A 204 -8.46 -0.24 -10.46
CA LEU A 204 -8.49 -1.48 -11.26
C LEU A 204 -8.87 -1.23 -12.72
N ASN A 205 -9.64 -0.18 -13.00
CA ASN A 205 -10.01 0.25 -14.36
C ASN A 205 -8.95 1.15 -15.04
N ALA A 206 -7.75 1.24 -14.47
CA ALA A 206 -6.64 2.07 -14.97
C ALA A 206 -6.99 3.57 -15.09
N THR A 207 -7.87 4.08 -14.21
CA THR A 207 -8.12 5.53 -14.09
C THR A 207 -6.85 6.24 -13.62
N SER A 208 -6.48 7.33 -14.28
CA SER A 208 -5.27 8.11 -13.97
C SER A 208 -5.38 8.86 -12.64
N LEU A 209 -4.24 9.24 -12.05
CA LEU A 209 -4.23 10.02 -10.80
C LEU A 209 -4.83 11.41 -11.02
N VAL A 210 -4.65 11.97 -12.22
CA VAL A 210 -5.23 13.24 -12.66
C VAL A 210 -6.76 13.20 -12.58
N GLU A 211 -7.35 12.12 -13.09
CA GLU A 211 -8.79 11.90 -13.08
C GLU A 211 -9.32 11.70 -11.66
N LEU A 212 -8.61 10.90 -10.84
CA LEU A 212 -8.97 10.69 -9.43
C LEU A 212 -8.92 11.98 -8.61
N ALA A 213 -7.95 12.84 -8.90
CA ALA A 213 -7.83 14.16 -8.26
C ALA A 213 -8.80 15.22 -8.84
N GLY A 214 -9.77 14.78 -9.65
CA GLY A 214 -10.91 15.58 -10.11
C GLY A 214 -10.54 16.76 -10.99
N TYR A 215 -9.42 16.67 -11.73
CA TYR A 215 -8.90 17.80 -12.52
C TYR A 215 -8.82 19.08 -11.69
N ASN A 216 -8.41 18.96 -10.43
CA ASN A 216 -8.02 20.04 -9.52
C ASN A 216 -6.75 19.66 -8.73
N GLY A 217 -6.07 18.58 -9.14
CA GLY A 217 -4.95 17.90 -8.51
C GLY A 217 -3.94 18.76 -7.77
N THR A 218 -4.31 19.18 -6.57
CA THR A 218 -3.40 19.72 -5.57
C THR A 218 -2.97 18.59 -4.67
N ARG A 219 -1.69 18.60 -4.32
CA ARG A 219 -1.14 17.71 -3.31
C ARG A 219 -1.94 17.85 -2.00
N SER A 220 -2.16 16.74 -1.32
CA SER A 220 -2.95 16.65 -0.08
C SER A 220 -4.46 16.93 -0.26
N ALA A 221 -4.97 17.05 -1.49
CA ALA A 221 -6.40 17.19 -1.75
C ALA A 221 -7.18 15.96 -1.27
N LEU A 222 -8.44 16.20 -0.92
CA LEU A 222 -9.42 15.14 -0.67
C LEU A 222 -9.79 14.47 -2.00
N LEU A 223 -9.63 13.15 -2.07
CA LEU A 223 -10.16 12.36 -3.18
C LEU A 223 -11.63 12.05 -2.91
N HIS A 224 -12.44 12.21 -3.95
CA HIS A 224 -13.85 11.80 -3.96
C HIS A 224 -13.97 10.52 -4.79
N GLY A 225 -14.43 9.44 -4.17
CA GLY A 225 -14.68 8.14 -4.81
C GLY A 225 -16.11 7.99 -5.32
#